data_AF-A0AAU8LXD3-F1
#
_entry.id   AF-A0AAU8LXD3-F1
#
_cell.length_a   1.000
_cell.length_b   1.000
_cell.length_c   1.000
_cell.angle_alpha   90.00
_cell.angle_beta   90.00
_cell.angle_gamma   90.00
#
_symmetry.space_group_name_H-M   'P 1'
#
loop_
_entity.id
_entity.type
_entity.pdbx_description
1 polymer ?
#
loop_
_entity_poly.entity_id
_entity_poly.type
_entity_poly.pdbx_seq_one_letter_code
_entity_poly.pdbx_strand_id
1 'polypeptide(L)'
;MKSTLISLALTLGCCTLAFAAPPGNVMPSSERPIVRPARDGLMTLSQLFKCGPGFTTYSVKSLSGVSGDGVRCVKFHNTQTIDGKLTGVYWYGEGQWNGKTYRHIGYTYPFAFCPDAGGNCPPQYRSYAADISGNGENSGGEFSNLTLTSLDGNARIRVTGGWNEEWIREPSGHTATYSSKLKPVTTCGPHFSKASVADINGSTAGGTGVRCLASGPDGFFGFIWYGEGQWNGKKYRHLGFTNNFSNQGSGKATAADICNNSAFFCGQTAAGGLNIKQDPTACDANNKFKMNYVVTGNWKERWNGTDSVECPSVIR
;
A
#
# COMPACT_ATOMS: atom_id res chain seq x y z
N MET A 1 -23.94 25.62 52.56
CA MET A 1 -23.18 25.34 53.79
C MET A 1 -21.78 24.86 53.40
N LYS A 2 -20.75 25.54 53.93
CA LYS A 2 -19.35 25.15 54.21
C LYS A 2 -18.81 23.93 53.43
N SER A 3 -17.93 24.11 52.45
CA SER A 3 -16.45 24.19 52.57
C SER A 3 -15.83 23.04 53.36
N THR A 4 -14.97 22.22 52.73
CA THR A 4 -13.69 21.74 53.29
C THR A 4 -12.78 21.26 52.16
N LEU A 5 -11.69 21.99 51.94
CA LEU A 5 -10.45 21.55 51.28
C LEU A 5 -9.68 20.62 52.23
N ILE A 6 -9.08 19.54 51.71
CA ILE A 6 -7.94 18.89 52.35
C ILE A 6 -6.81 18.77 51.34
N SER A 7 -5.76 19.54 51.63
CA SER A 7 -4.43 19.46 51.01
C SER A 7 -3.62 18.44 51.79
N LEU A 8 -2.99 17.47 51.11
CA LEU A 8 -1.95 16.63 51.71
C LEU A 8 -0.73 16.65 50.80
N ALA A 9 0.29 17.38 51.24
CA ALA A 9 1.64 17.32 50.71
C ALA A 9 2.39 16.19 51.43
N LEU A 10 3.06 15.32 50.67
CA LEU A 10 4.08 14.42 51.21
C LEU A 10 5.38 14.61 50.41
N THR A 11 6.33 15.28 51.04
CA THR A 11 7.77 15.29 50.72
C THR A 11 8.47 14.10 51.37
N LEU A 12 9.26 13.35 50.61
CA LEU A 12 10.39 12.48 51.01
C LEU A 12 10.91 11.87 49.69
N GLY A 13 12.18 11.75 49.36
CA GLY A 13 13.44 11.94 50.05
C GLY A 13 14.53 11.47 49.07
N CYS A 14 15.62 12.22 48.99
CA CYS A 14 16.76 11.96 48.13
C CYS A 14 17.55 10.75 48.63
N CYS A 15 17.97 9.84 47.74
CA CYS A 15 18.98 8.82 48.03
C CYS A 15 19.79 8.51 46.77
N THR A 16 20.90 9.22 46.61
CA THR A 16 22.01 8.87 45.72
C THR A 16 22.87 7.80 46.37
N LEU A 17 22.91 6.60 45.79
CA LEU A 17 23.90 5.57 46.11
C LEU A 17 24.97 5.56 45.03
N ALA A 18 26.13 6.13 45.37
CA ALA A 18 27.37 5.98 44.62
C ALA A 18 28.04 4.67 45.04
N PHE A 19 28.25 3.76 44.09
CA PHE A 19 29.07 2.56 44.30
C PHE A 19 30.51 2.87 43.89
N ALA A 20 31.41 2.83 44.87
CA ALA A 20 32.85 2.83 44.67
C ALA A 20 33.33 1.44 44.23
N ALA A 21 34.12 1.38 43.18
CA ALA A 21 34.78 0.15 42.72
C ALA A 21 36.14 -0.04 43.43
N PRO A 22 36.54 -1.29 43.76
CA PRO A 22 37.82 -1.58 44.39
C PRO A 22 39.00 -1.49 43.40
N PRO A 23 40.24 -1.20 43.87
CA PRO A 23 41.42 -1.15 43.04
C PRO A 23 41.91 -2.58 42.72
N GLY A 24 41.91 -2.93 41.43
CA GLY A 24 42.33 -4.24 40.92
C GLY A 24 43.51 -4.15 39.96
N ASN A 25 44.61 -4.76 40.38
CA ASN A 25 45.88 -5.08 39.70
C ASN A 25 45.99 -4.92 38.17
N VAL A 26 47.05 -4.21 37.78
CA VAL A 26 47.61 -4.16 36.43
C VAL A 26 48.38 -5.45 36.14
N MET A 27 48.00 -6.16 35.06
CA MET A 27 48.80 -7.22 34.44
C MET A 27 49.07 -6.88 32.96
N PRO A 28 50.17 -7.40 32.37
CA PRO A 28 50.75 -6.87 31.14
C PRO A 28 49.97 -7.28 29.88
N SER A 29 50.07 -6.41 28.88
CA SER A 29 49.50 -6.55 27.54
C SER A 29 49.98 -7.82 26.83
N SER A 30 49.09 -8.80 26.66
CA SER A 30 49.20 -9.77 25.58
C SER A 30 48.34 -9.31 24.40
N GLU A 31 48.92 -9.39 23.22
CA GLU A 31 48.36 -8.97 21.94
C GLU A 31 47.00 -9.64 21.70
N ARG A 32 45.92 -8.87 21.79
CA ARG A 32 44.62 -9.30 21.27
C ARG A 32 44.62 -9.04 19.76
N PRO A 33 44.18 -10.00 18.94
CA PRO A 33 43.93 -9.76 17.53
C PRO A 33 42.98 -8.58 17.39
N ILE A 34 43.35 -7.59 16.57
CA ILE A 34 42.46 -6.51 16.17
C ILE A 34 41.36 -7.14 15.31
N VAL A 35 40.31 -7.62 15.97
CA VAL A 35 39.03 -7.86 15.31
C VAL A 35 38.52 -6.48 14.93
N ARG A 36 38.75 -6.10 13.67
CA ARG A 36 38.10 -4.92 13.10
C ARG A 36 36.60 -5.16 13.22
N PRO A 37 35.83 -4.30 13.92
CA PRO A 37 34.39 -4.39 13.86
C PRO A 37 34.00 -4.34 12.38
N ALA A 38 33.13 -5.28 11.99
CA ALA A 38 32.50 -5.22 10.69
C ALA A 38 31.99 -3.79 10.51
N ARG A 39 32.29 -3.17 9.37
CA ARG A 39 31.67 -1.91 9.00
C ARG A 39 30.17 -2.18 8.94
N ASP A 40 29.47 -1.89 10.03
CA ASP A 40 28.03 -1.67 10.02
C ASP A 40 27.82 -0.56 9.01
N GLY A 41 27.44 -0.96 7.79
CA GLY A 41 27.22 -0.07 6.69
C GLY A 41 26.09 0.85 7.09
N LEU A 42 26.43 2.07 7.47
CA LEU A 42 25.49 3.15 7.70
C LEU A 42 24.70 3.31 6.39
N MET A 43 23.49 2.73 6.32
CA MET A 43 22.61 2.95 5.18
C MET A 43 22.37 4.46 5.11
N THR A 44 22.75 5.06 4.00
CA THR A 44 22.44 6.48 3.76
C THR A 44 20.92 6.62 3.70
N LEU A 45 20.36 7.69 4.27
CA LEU A 45 18.91 7.97 4.27
C LEU A 45 18.26 7.84 2.87
N SER A 46 19.05 8.01 1.80
CA SER A 46 18.62 7.83 0.40
C SER A 46 18.31 6.39 -0.02
N GLN A 47 18.61 5.38 0.81
CA GLN A 47 18.29 3.97 0.54
C GLN A 47 17.00 3.50 1.24
N LEU A 48 16.51 4.26 2.23
CA LEU A 48 15.36 3.88 3.02
C LEU A 48 14.05 4.06 2.24
N PHE A 49 13.14 3.10 2.40
CA PHE A 49 11.86 3.12 1.71
C PHE A 49 11.00 4.31 2.17
N LYS A 50 10.33 4.96 1.21
CA LYS A 50 9.40 6.06 1.46
C LYS A 50 8.26 6.03 0.47
N CYS A 51 7.05 6.25 0.98
CA CYS A 51 5.90 6.50 0.13
C CYS A 51 5.92 7.95 -0.33
N GLY A 52 5.46 8.19 -1.57
CA GLY A 52 5.38 9.54 -2.09
C GLY A 52 4.31 10.39 -1.43
N PRO A 53 4.25 11.67 -1.83
CA PRO A 53 3.22 12.58 -1.33
C PRO A 53 1.84 11.97 -1.60
N GLY A 54 0.93 12.06 -0.63
CA GLY A 54 -0.42 11.47 -0.73
C GLY A 54 -0.60 10.12 -0.07
N PHE A 55 0.49 9.49 0.40
CA PHE A 55 0.44 8.32 1.27
C PHE A 55 0.96 8.62 2.66
N THR A 56 0.50 7.81 3.62
CA THR A 56 1.18 7.62 4.90
C THR A 56 2.02 6.35 4.83
N THR A 57 3.30 6.46 5.20
CA THR A 57 4.21 5.32 5.29
C THR A 57 4.05 4.62 6.63
N TYR A 58 3.90 3.30 6.59
CA TYR A 58 3.92 2.44 7.77
C TYR A 58 5.00 1.37 7.61
N SER A 59 5.68 1.02 8.71
CA SER A 59 6.39 -0.25 8.83
C SER A 59 5.44 -1.34 9.33
N VAL A 60 5.80 -2.58 9.06
CA VAL A 60 4.99 -3.74 9.43
C VAL A 60 5.65 -4.53 10.54
N LYS A 61 4.85 -4.89 11.54
CA LYS A 61 5.23 -5.80 12.62
C LYS A 61 4.31 -7.02 12.61
N SER A 62 4.91 -8.21 12.65
CA SER A 62 4.16 -9.46 12.82
C SER A 62 3.51 -9.56 14.20
N LEU A 63 2.23 -9.94 14.22
CA LEU A 63 1.49 -10.22 15.45
C LEU A 63 1.48 -11.71 15.80
N SER A 64 1.88 -12.57 14.87
CA SER A 64 1.94 -14.03 15.05
C SER A 64 3.34 -14.54 15.42
N GLY A 65 4.30 -13.64 15.67
CA GLY A 65 5.69 -13.99 15.97
C GLY A 65 6.49 -14.51 14.76
N VAL A 66 5.87 -14.54 13.58
CA VAL A 66 6.55 -14.91 12.32
C VAL A 66 7.58 -13.84 11.98
N SER A 67 8.82 -14.27 11.72
CA SER A 67 9.88 -13.37 11.26
C SER A 67 9.52 -12.77 9.90
N GLY A 68 9.63 -11.45 9.80
CA GLY A 68 9.33 -10.71 8.59
C GLY A 68 9.46 -9.21 8.81
N ASP A 69 9.65 -8.51 7.70
CA ASP A 69 9.67 -7.06 7.61
C ASP A 69 8.81 -6.62 6.43
N GLY A 70 8.49 -5.33 6.40
CA GLY A 70 7.74 -4.79 5.28
C GLY A 70 7.25 -3.39 5.54
N VAL A 71 6.62 -2.85 4.51
CA VAL A 71 6.14 -1.48 4.46
C VAL A 71 4.75 -1.44 3.86
N ARG A 72 4.00 -0.41 4.22
CA ARG A 72 2.73 -0.07 3.60
C ARG A 72 2.72 1.39 3.19
N CYS A 73 2.28 1.66 1.97
CA CYS A 73 1.88 2.98 1.52
C CYS A 73 0.36 3.06 1.58
N VAL A 74 -0.16 3.77 2.57
CA VAL A 74 -1.59 3.79 2.90
C VAL A 74 -2.19 5.12 2.53
N LYS A 75 -3.29 5.11 1.79
CA LYS A 75 -4.11 6.27 1.45
C LYS A 75 -5.49 6.11 2.05
N PHE A 76 -5.88 7.12 2.83
CA PHE A 76 -7.22 7.24 3.40
C PHE A 76 -8.08 8.09 2.46
N HIS A 77 -9.24 7.58 2.07
CA HIS A 77 -10.18 8.28 1.20
C HIS A 77 -11.61 7.92 1.60
N ASN A 78 -12.40 8.93 1.97
CA ASN A 78 -13.77 8.75 2.50
C ASN A 78 -13.83 7.73 3.64
N THR A 79 -12.83 7.76 4.53
CA THR A 79 -12.67 6.78 5.61
C THR A 79 -13.82 6.88 6.61
N GLN A 80 -14.36 5.71 6.95
CA GLN A 80 -15.40 5.56 7.96
C GLN A 80 -15.04 4.38 8.87
N THR A 81 -15.66 4.34 10.05
CA THR A 81 -15.56 3.20 10.95
C THR A 81 -16.91 2.50 11.00
N ILE A 82 -16.95 1.22 10.61
CA ILE A 82 -18.14 0.36 10.70
C ILE A 82 -17.80 -0.77 11.67
N ASP A 83 -18.52 -0.82 12.80
CA ASP A 83 -18.28 -1.82 13.87
C ASP A 83 -16.81 -1.90 14.31
N GLY A 84 -16.16 -0.74 14.46
CA GLY A 84 -14.74 -0.65 14.82
C GLY A 84 -13.75 -0.90 13.68
N LYS A 85 -14.22 -1.18 12.45
CA LYS A 85 -13.38 -1.51 11.29
C LYS A 85 -13.26 -0.33 10.33
N LEU A 86 -12.06 -0.06 9.84
CA LEU A 86 -11.74 1.04 8.94
C LEU A 86 -12.07 0.73 7.49
N THR A 87 -12.99 1.48 6.89
CA THR A 87 -13.25 1.49 5.44
C THR A 87 -12.57 2.67 4.75
N GLY A 88 -12.53 2.67 3.40
CA GLY A 88 -11.93 3.76 2.64
C GLY A 88 -10.41 3.83 2.83
N VAL A 89 -9.77 2.68 3.04
CA VAL A 89 -8.32 2.54 3.15
C VAL A 89 -7.83 1.83 1.91
N TYR A 90 -6.85 2.40 1.21
CA TYR A 90 -6.22 1.82 0.02
C TYR A 90 -4.74 1.70 0.29
N TRP A 91 -4.12 0.57 -0.06
CA TRP A 91 -2.70 0.40 0.21
C TRP A 91 -1.95 -0.37 -0.86
N TYR A 92 -0.66 -0.07 -0.90
CA TYR A 92 0.38 -0.90 -1.46
C TYR A 92 1.21 -1.48 -0.31
N GLY A 93 1.63 -2.73 -0.42
CA GLY A 93 2.54 -3.36 0.51
C GLY A 93 3.63 -4.16 -0.18
N GLU A 94 4.84 -4.12 0.37
CA GLU A 94 5.93 -5.04 0.01
C GLU A 94 6.73 -5.42 1.26
N GLY A 95 7.41 -6.55 1.21
CA GLY A 95 8.17 -7.05 2.35
C GLY A 95 8.67 -8.48 2.19
N GLN A 96 9.10 -9.05 3.31
CA GLN A 96 9.42 -10.46 3.44
C GLN A 96 8.65 -11.05 4.63
N TRP A 97 8.05 -12.21 4.45
CA TRP A 97 7.33 -12.92 5.51
C TRP A 97 7.73 -14.39 5.51
N ASN A 98 8.26 -14.88 6.62
CA ASN A 98 8.77 -16.26 6.73
C ASN A 98 9.75 -16.62 5.59
N GLY A 99 10.68 -15.72 5.28
CA GLY A 99 11.64 -15.90 4.20
C GLY A 99 11.09 -15.67 2.78
N LYS A 100 9.77 -15.51 2.61
CA LYS A 100 9.13 -15.30 1.30
C LYS A 100 8.93 -13.81 1.01
N THR A 101 9.39 -13.35 -0.14
CA THR A 101 9.12 -11.98 -0.58
C THR A 101 7.69 -11.84 -1.09
N TYR A 102 7.07 -10.69 -0.84
CA TYR A 102 5.71 -10.41 -1.30
C TYR A 102 5.58 -8.96 -1.76
N ARG A 103 4.59 -8.73 -2.63
CA ARG A 103 4.10 -7.43 -3.03
C ARG A 103 2.60 -7.54 -3.23
N HIS A 104 1.82 -6.62 -2.70
CA HIS A 104 0.37 -6.64 -2.87
C HIS A 104 -0.20 -5.23 -2.94
N ILE A 105 -1.44 -5.17 -3.42
CA ILE A 105 -2.31 -4.01 -3.19
C ILE A 105 -3.60 -4.47 -2.55
N GLY A 106 -4.25 -3.57 -1.84
CA GLY A 106 -5.54 -3.86 -1.24
C GLY A 106 -6.34 -2.62 -0.91
N TYR A 107 -7.58 -2.85 -0.53
CA TYR A 107 -8.49 -1.79 -0.11
C TYR A 107 -9.57 -2.32 0.86
N THR A 108 -10.17 -1.40 1.61
CA THR A 108 -11.38 -1.62 2.39
C THR A 108 -12.46 -0.65 1.95
N TYR A 109 -13.72 -1.08 1.99
CA TYR A 109 -14.84 -0.25 1.55
C TYR A 109 -16.13 -0.55 2.29
N PRO A 110 -17.01 0.47 2.44
CA PRO A 110 -18.36 0.24 2.91
C PRO A 110 -19.18 -0.42 1.80
N PHE A 111 -19.94 -1.45 2.14
CA PHE A 111 -20.83 -2.15 1.22
C PHE A 111 -22.22 -2.24 1.84
N ALA A 112 -23.24 -1.71 1.18
CA ALA A 112 -24.62 -1.89 1.60
C ALA A 112 -25.24 -3.03 0.78
N PHE A 113 -25.54 -4.16 1.44
CA PHE A 113 -26.45 -5.15 0.91
C PHE A 113 -27.72 -5.11 1.73
N CYS A 114 -28.86 -5.05 1.05
CA CYS A 114 -30.17 -5.05 1.66
C CYS A 114 -30.70 -6.48 1.59
N PRO A 115 -30.52 -7.31 2.64
CA PRO A 115 -31.12 -8.65 2.65
C PRO A 115 -32.65 -8.57 2.75
N ASP A 116 -33.19 -7.48 3.31
CA ASP A 116 -34.60 -7.35 3.62
C ASP A 116 -35.32 -6.47 2.60
N ALA A 117 -36.48 -6.93 2.13
CA ALA A 117 -37.38 -6.18 1.24
C ALA A 117 -37.88 -4.84 1.85
N GLY A 118 -37.68 -4.63 3.16
CA GLY A 118 -38.04 -3.42 3.90
C GLY A 118 -37.07 -2.25 3.77
N GLY A 119 -35.95 -2.38 3.04
CA GLY A 119 -35.08 -1.26 2.68
C GLY A 119 -34.14 -0.74 3.76
N ASN A 120 -34.02 -1.42 4.91
CA ASN A 120 -32.97 -1.10 5.88
C ASN A 120 -31.68 -1.84 5.51
N CYS A 121 -30.65 -1.10 5.12
CA CYS A 121 -29.40 -1.66 4.60
C CYS A 121 -28.25 -1.18 5.48
N PRO A 122 -27.95 -1.87 6.60
CA PRO A 122 -26.83 -1.49 7.45
C PRO A 122 -25.55 -1.55 6.61
N PRO A 123 -24.67 -0.53 6.70
CA PRO A 123 -23.42 -0.54 5.97
C PRO A 123 -22.56 -1.69 6.52
N GLN A 124 -22.07 -2.54 5.63
CA GLN A 124 -21.18 -3.64 5.95
C GLN A 124 -19.74 -3.28 5.59
N TYR A 125 -18.80 -3.92 6.27
CA TYR A 125 -17.39 -3.82 5.98
C TYR A 125 -16.98 -4.90 4.98
N ARG A 126 -16.24 -4.51 3.93
CA ARG A 126 -15.52 -5.44 3.06
C ARG A 126 -14.06 -5.02 2.89
N SER A 127 -13.23 -6.01 2.62
CA SER A 127 -11.81 -5.86 2.38
C SER A 127 -11.38 -6.73 1.21
N TYR A 128 -10.32 -6.31 0.55
CA TYR A 128 -9.69 -7.08 -0.50
C TYR A 128 -8.20 -6.81 -0.54
N ALA A 129 -7.39 -7.83 -0.79
CA ALA A 129 -5.99 -7.69 -1.17
C ALA A 129 -5.58 -8.82 -2.11
N ALA A 130 -4.67 -8.51 -3.02
CA ALA A 130 -4.11 -9.50 -3.94
C ALA A 130 -2.61 -9.28 -4.14
N ASP A 131 -1.88 -10.38 -4.27
CA ASP A 131 -0.44 -10.40 -4.46
C ASP A 131 -0.05 -10.23 -5.92
N ILE A 132 0.82 -9.25 -6.19
CA ILE A 132 1.54 -9.15 -7.45
C ILE A 132 2.63 -10.23 -7.45
N SER A 133 2.67 -11.04 -8.50
CA SER A 133 3.59 -12.18 -8.59
C SER A 133 4.18 -12.36 -9.99
N GLY A 134 5.27 -13.14 -10.06
CA GLY A 134 5.99 -13.42 -11.31
C GLY A 134 7.19 -12.52 -11.59
N ASN A 135 7.57 -11.63 -10.66
CA ASN A 135 8.70 -10.70 -10.80
C ASN A 135 9.84 -11.00 -9.81
N GLY A 136 9.76 -12.14 -9.10
CA GLY A 136 10.67 -12.53 -8.03
C GLY A 136 10.00 -12.57 -6.65
N GLU A 137 8.71 -12.26 -6.55
CA GLU A 137 7.89 -12.56 -5.38
C GLU A 137 7.67 -14.06 -5.20
N ASN A 138 7.50 -14.51 -3.96
CA ASN A 138 7.24 -15.91 -3.60
C ASN A 138 5.79 -16.16 -3.14
N SER A 139 4.95 -15.13 -3.11
CA SER A 139 3.53 -15.22 -2.79
C SER A 139 2.68 -14.84 -4.01
N GLY A 140 1.43 -15.30 -4.03
CA GLY A 140 0.51 -15.16 -5.17
C GLY A 140 -0.95 -15.37 -4.75
N GLY A 141 -1.30 -14.92 -3.54
CA GLY A 141 -2.62 -15.10 -2.95
C GLY A 141 -3.59 -13.94 -3.21
N GLU A 142 -4.84 -14.19 -2.86
CA GLU A 142 -5.93 -13.21 -2.80
C GLU A 142 -6.65 -13.38 -1.45
N PHE A 143 -7.07 -12.27 -0.84
CA PHE A 143 -7.61 -12.23 0.51
C PHE A 143 -8.81 -11.29 0.58
N SER A 144 -9.95 -11.78 1.06
CA SER A 144 -11.20 -11.01 1.14
C SER A 144 -11.74 -10.84 2.57
N ASN A 145 -11.01 -11.34 3.56
CA ASN A 145 -11.42 -11.40 4.97
C ASN A 145 -10.51 -10.59 5.92
N LEU A 146 -9.76 -9.62 5.40
CA LEU A 146 -8.88 -8.77 6.20
C LEU A 146 -9.70 -7.77 7.02
N THR A 147 -9.40 -7.60 8.30
CA THR A 147 -10.03 -6.59 9.15
C THR A 147 -9.01 -5.55 9.57
N LEU A 148 -9.24 -4.28 9.23
CA LEU A 148 -8.39 -3.16 9.62
C LEU A 148 -9.01 -2.41 10.81
N THR A 149 -8.29 -2.29 11.92
CA THR A 149 -8.74 -1.55 13.11
C THR A 149 -7.76 -0.42 13.41
N SER A 150 -8.27 0.81 13.56
CA SER A 150 -7.47 1.95 13.98
C SER A 150 -7.05 1.82 15.44
N LEU A 151 -5.78 2.10 15.72
CA LEU A 151 -5.24 2.27 17.06
C LEU A 151 -4.56 3.64 17.13
N ASP A 152 -4.77 4.36 18.23
CA ASP A 152 -4.17 5.68 18.51
C ASP A 152 -4.34 6.69 17.35
N GLY A 153 -5.55 6.79 16.79
CA GLY A 153 -5.84 7.72 15.70
C GLY A 153 -5.07 7.41 14.41
N ASN A 154 -5.02 6.12 14.03
CA ASN A 154 -4.26 5.59 12.88
C ASN A 154 -2.73 5.69 13.02
N ALA A 155 -2.17 6.07 14.16
CA ALA A 155 -0.72 5.93 14.37
C ALA A 155 -0.32 4.44 14.30
N ARG A 156 -1.24 3.55 14.65
CA ARG A 156 -1.13 2.12 14.39
C ARG A 156 -2.40 1.60 13.74
N ILE A 157 -2.28 0.60 12.88
CA ILE A 157 -3.44 -0.13 12.32
C ILE A 157 -3.20 -1.60 12.57
N ARG A 158 -4.14 -2.25 13.27
CA ARG A 158 -4.14 -3.70 13.42
C ARG A 158 -4.84 -4.34 12.24
N VAL A 159 -4.20 -5.31 11.61
CA VAL A 159 -4.75 -6.12 10.53
C VAL A 159 -4.86 -7.57 10.99
N THR A 160 -6.05 -8.15 10.83
CA THR A 160 -6.31 -9.57 11.11
C THR A 160 -7.06 -10.25 9.96
N GLY A 161 -7.13 -11.58 9.95
CA GLY A 161 -7.84 -12.35 8.93
C GLY A 161 -6.88 -13.19 8.09
N GLY A 162 -6.80 -12.90 6.79
CA GLY A 162 -5.87 -13.56 5.86
C GLY A 162 -4.40 -13.51 6.30
N TRP A 163 -4.01 -12.44 7.00
CA TRP A 163 -2.78 -12.37 7.77
C TRP A 163 -2.97 -11.53 9.04
N ASN A 164 -2.01 -11.61 9.96
CA ASN A 164 -2.06 -10.96 11.27
C ASN A 164 -0.82 -10.09 11.49
N GLU A 165 -0.98 -8.78 11.36
CA GLU A 165 0.10 -7.80 11.47
C GLU A 165 -0.37 -6.47 12.08
N GLU A 166 0.57 -5.66 12.53
CA GLU A 166 0.35 -4.28 12.94
C GLU A 166 1.16 -3.36 12.02
N TRP A 167 0.50 -2.36 11.47
CA TRP A 167 1.13 -1.29 10.72
C TRP A 167 1.45 -0.16 11.68
N ILE A 168 2.70 0.24 11.77
CA ILE A 168 3.18 1.29 12.67
C ILE A 168 3.58 2.49 11.81
N ARG A 169 2.94 3.63 12.03
CA ARG A 169 3.16 4.84 11.23
C ARG A 169 4.59 5.32 11.43
N GLU A 170 5.28 5.63 10.33
CA GLU A 170 6.62 6.23 10.35
C GLU A 170 6.50 7.75 10.36
N PRO A 171 6.80 8.44 11.48
CA PRO A 171 6.57 9.89 11.59
C PRO A 171 7.42 10.72 10.63
N SER A 172 8.62 10.22 10.28
CA SER A 172 9.52 10.83 9.30
C SER A 172 9.06 10.61 7.85
N GLY A 173 8.11 9.68 7.62
CA GLY A 173 7.74 9.16 6.30
C GLY A 173 8.78 8.22 5.68
N HIS A 174 9.85 7.88 6.38
CA HIS A 174 10.86 6.92 5.96
C HIS A 174 10.89 5.75 6.93
N THR A 175 11.05 4.53 6.41
CA THR A 175 11.21 3.35 7.27
C THR A 175 12.67 3.18 7.65
N ALA A 176 12.97 3.07 8.95
CA ALA A 176 14.35 2.86 9.40
C ALA A 176 14.86 1.44 9.12
N THR A 177 13.94 0.49 8.91
CA THR A 177 14.21 -0.95 8.94
C THR A 177 14.05 -1.62 7.58
N TYR A 178 13.57 -0.92 6.55
CA TYR A 178 13.23 -1.55 5.28
C TYR A 178 13.79 -0.79 4.08
N SER A 179 14.39 -1.54 3.16
CA SER A 179 14.79 -1.09 1.84
C SER A 179 14.26 -2.08 0.82
N SER A 180 13.62 -1.58 -0.25
CA SER A 180 13.08 -2.44 -1.29
C SER A 180 14.19 -3.22 -1.98
N LYS A 181 14.04 -4.55 -2.02
CA LYS A 181 14.93 -5.47 -2.76
C LYS A 181 14.23 -6.11 -3.96
N LEU A 182 12.97 -5.74 -4.20
CA LEU A 182 12.15 -6.33 -5.25
C LEU A 182 12.54 -5.76 -6.61
N LYS A 183 12.49 -6.62 -7.63
CA LYS A 183 12.67 -6.21 -9.02
C LYS A 183 11.45 -5.39 -9.49
N PRO A 184 11.61 -4.58 -10.56
CA PRO A 184 10.49 -3.90 -11.17
C PRO A 184 9.41 -4.87 -11.65
N VAL A 185 8.14 -4.48 -11.50
CA VAL A 185 7.01 -5.27 -12.02
C VAL A 185 6.98 -5.24 -13.54
N THR A 186 6.90 -6.42 -14.17
CA THR A 186 6.66 -6.62 -15.60
C THR A 186 5.44 -7.50 -15.87
N THR A 187 4.95 -8.22 -14.86
CA THR A 187 3.71 -9.00 -14.88
C THR A 187 2.98 -8.92 -13.55
N CYS A 188 1.67 -9.20 -13.55
CA CYS A 188 0.81 -8.90 -12.41
C CYS A 188 0.44 -10.13 -11.56
N GLY A 189 0.60 -11.34 -12.08
CA GLY A 189 0.05 -12.54 -11.45
C GLY A 189 -1.43 -12.78 -11.80
N PRO A 190 -2.03 -13.85 -11.25
CA PRO A 190 -3.33 -14.35 -11.70
C PRO A 190 -4.54 -13.54 -11.23
N HIS A 191 -4.39 -12.71 -10.19
CA HIS A 191 -5.50 -11.98 -9.55
C HIS A 191 -5.68 -10.56 -10.09
N PHE A 192 -5.01 -10.25 -11.19
CA PHE A 192 -5.01 -8.92 -11.79
C PHE A 192 -5.19 -9.03 -13.29
N SER A 193 -5.98 -8.11 -13.86
CA SER A 193 -5.89 -7.83 -15.28
C SER A 193 -4.65 -7.00 -15.56
N LYS A 194 -3.85 -7.42 -16.54
CA LYS A 194 -2.64 -6.69 -16.92
C LYS A 194 -2.93 -5.76 -18.10
N ALA A 195 -2.42 -4.52 -18.03
CA ALA A 195 -2.41 -3.61 -19.16
C ALA A 195 -1.02 -3.01 -19.39
N SER A 196 -0.63 -2.86 -20.64
CA SER A 196 0.56 -2.08 -21.01
C SER A 196 0.22 -0.61 -21.12
N VAL A 197 1.20 0.26 -20.91
CA VAL A 197 1.02 1.72 -20.95
C VAL A 197 1.67 2.28 -22.21
N ALA A 198 0.95 3.17 -22.87
CA ALA A 198 1.46 4.02 -23.95
C ALA A 198 1.00 5.46 -23.73
N ASP A 199 1.57 6.40 -24.49
CA ASP A 199 1.03 7.76 -24.63
C ASP A 199 -0.42 7.69 -25.14
N ILE A 200 -1.21 8.73 -24.86
CA ILE A 200 -2.61 8.80 -25.31
C ILE A 200 -2.79 8.58 -26.82
N ASN A 201 -1.78 8.94 -27.63
CA ASN A 201 -1.77 8.74 -29.08
C ASN A 201 -1.33 7.32 -29.49
N GLY A 202 -1.12 6.41 -28.53
CA GLY A 202 -0.68 5.03 -28.76
C GLY A 202 0.83 4.86 -28.94
N SER A 203 1.62 5.93 -28.91
CA SER A 203 3.08 5.86 -29.02
C SER A 203 3.71 5.40 -27.70
N THR A 204 4.68 4.49 -27.78
CA THR A 204 5.51 4.11 -26.62
C THR A 204 6.70 5.04 -26.41
N ALA A 205 6.90 6.04 -27.28
CA ALA A 205 8.01 6.98 -27.18
C ALA A 205 7.96 7.84 -25.90
N GLY A 206 6.75 8.12 -25.39
CA GLY A 206 6.56 8.85 -24.13
C GLY A 206 6.88 8.02 -22.88
N GLY A 207 6.83 6.70 -22.97
CA GLY A 207 7.09 5.80 -21.86
C GLY A 207 6.55 4.39 -22.05
N THR A 208 7.02 3.50 -21.19
CA THR A 208 6.59 2.10 -21.12
C THR A 208 6.26 1.74 -19.68
N GLY A 209 5.41 0.76 -19.48
CA GLY A 209 5.09 0.26 -18.15
C GLY A 209 3.93 -0.70 -18.15
N VAL A 210 3.59 -1.13 -16.94
CA VAL A 210 2.51 -2.06 -16.66
C VAL A 210 1.52 -1.43 -15.69
N ARG A 211 0.26 -1.83 -15.82
CA ARG A 211 -0.81 -1.62 -14.84
C ARG A 211 -1.32 -2.99 -14.43
N CYS A 212 -1.38 -3.21 -13.13
CA CYS A 212 -2.01 -4.39 -12.52
C CYS A 212 -3.33 -3.92 -11.92
N LEU A 213 -4.44 -4.22 -12.59
CA LEU A 213 -5.77 -3.77 -12.22
C LEU A 213 -6.47 -4.89 -11.44
N ALA A 214 -6.94 -4.56 -10.24
CA ALA A 214 -7.80 -5.43 -9.45
C ALA A 214 -9.18 -4.78 -9.30
N SER A 215 -10.22 -5.61 -9.33
CA SER A 215 -11.60 -5.17 -9.08
C SER A 215 -11.67 -4.34 -7.80
N GLY A 216 -12.39 -3.23 -7.88
CA GLY A 216 -12.43 -2.20 -6.84
C GLY A 216 -13.72 -2.24 -6.02
N PRO A 217 -13.90 -1.25 -5.13
CA PRO A 217 -15.02 -1.19 -4.20
C PRO A 217 -16.38 -0.94 -4.88
N ASP A 218 -16.39 -0.29 -6.05
CA ASP A 218 -17.60 -0.06 -6.86
C ASP A 218 -17.99 -1.32 -7.69
N GLY A 219 -17.52 -2.50 -7.29
CA GLY A 219 -17.82 -3.77 -7.94
C GLY A 219 -17.21 -3.89 -9.34
N PHE A 220 -18.03 -4.29 -10.31
CA PHE A 220 -17.60 -4.60 -11.68
C PHE A 220 -16.99 -3.39 -12.43
N PHE A 221 -17.27 -2.18 -11.97
CA PHE A 221 -16.95 -0.94 -12.68
C PHE A 221 -15.72 -0.24 -12.10
N GLY A 222 -15.59 -0.17 -10.78
CA GLY A 222 -14.42 0.42 -10.14
C GLY A 222 -13.23 -0.53 -10.08
N PHE A 223 -12.03 0.02 -10.01
CA PHE A 223 -10.81 -0.76 -9.80
C PHE A 223 -9.75 0.01 -9.02
N ILE A 224 -8.90 -0.74 -8.34
CA ILE A 224 -7.62 -0.28 -7.80
C ILE A 224 -6.53 -0.77 -8.75
N TRP A 225 -5.44 -0.01 -8.89
CA TRP A 225 -4.32 -0.45 -9.68
C TRP A 225 -2.97 -0.11 -9.05
N TYR A 226 -2.01 -0.98 -9.30
CA TYR A 226 -0.59 -0.67 -9.19
C TYR A 226 -0.04 -0.39 -10.58
N GLY A 227 0.82 0.62 -10.72
CA GLY A 227 1.55 0.88 -11.95
C GLY A 227 3.04 1.01 -11.71
N GLU A 228 3.84 0.48 -12.62
CA GLU A 228 5.29 0.64 -12.61
C GLU A 228 5.84 0.71 -14.03
N GLY A 229 6.86 1.55 -14.23
CA GLY A 229 7.46 1.73 -15.54
C GLY A 229 8.39 2.93 -15.62
N GLN A 230 8.51 3.50 -16.81
CA GLN A 230 9.31 4.68 -17.10
C GLN A 230 8.54 5.62 -18.02
N TRP A 231 8.60 6.92 -17.74
CA TRP A 231 8.01 7.97 -18.56
C TRP A 231 9.04 9.08 -18.78
N ASN A 232 9.28 9.47 -20.03
CA ASN A 232 10.30 10.46 -20.39
C ASN A 232 11.65 10.23 -19.69
N GLY A 233 12.13 8.99 -19.68
CA GLY A 233 13.42 8.65 -19.06
C GLY A 233 13.41 8.50 -17.53
N LYS A 234 12.32 8.83 -16.84
CA LYS A 234 12.23 8.76 -15.37
C LYS A 234 11.32 7.62 -14.91
N LYS A 235 11.75 6.86 -13.90
CA LYS A 235 10.99 5.70 -13.41
C LYS A 235 9.77 6.16 -12.62
N TYR A 236 8.70 5.39 -12.61
CA TYR A 236 7.57 5.63 -11.71
C TYR A 236 7.09 4.32 -11.10
N ARG A 237 6.50 4.44 -9.92
CA ARG A 237 5.65 3.45 -9.28
C ARG A 237 4.49 4.21 -8.66
N HIS A 238 3.27 3.72 -8.77
CA HIS A 238 2.12 4.37 -8.14
C HIS A 238 1.05 3.36 -7.77
N LEU A 239 0.23 3.77 -6.81
CA LEU A 239 -1.06 3.16 -6.54
C LEU A 239 -2.13 4.18 -6.88
N GLY A 240 -3.17 3.72 -7.56
CA GLY A 240 -4.37 4.53 -7.78
C GLY A 240 -5.64 3.72 -7.65
N PHE A 241 -6.75 4.44 -7.57
CA PHE A 241 -8.09 3.86 -7.49
C PHE A 241 -9.09 4.79 -8.16
N THR A 242 -10.14 4.20 -8.73
CA THR A 242 -11.27 4.93 -9.29
C THR A 242 -12.19 5.44 -8.19
N ASN A 243 -12.75 6.63 -8.41
CA ASN A 243 -13.81 7.24 -7.63
C ASN A 243 -15.05 7.33 -8.52
N ASN A 244 -16.17 6.74 -8.11
CA ASN A 244 -17.45 6.85 -8.81
C ASN A 244 -17.35 6.40 -10.28
N PHE A 245 -16.85 5.18 -10.52
CA PHE A 245 -16.79 4.67 -11.89
C PHE A 245 -18.20 4.26 -12.35
N SER A 246 -18.69 4.92 -13.40
CA SER A 246 -20.01 4.68 -13.96
C SER A 246 -20.09 3.33 -14.68
N ASN A 247 -21.30 2.80 -14.77
CA ASN A 247 -21.62 1.62 -15.60
C ASN A 247 -21.35 1.83 -17.10
N GLN A 248 -21.13 3.08 -17.54
CA GLN A 248 -20.74 3.43 -18.90
C GLN A 248 -19.22 3.34 -19.12
N GLY A 249 -18.48 2.77 -18.15
CA GLY A 249 -17.04 2.56 -18.28
C GLY A 249 -16.24 3.85 -18.11
N SER A 250 -16.74 4.85 -17.38
CA SER A 250 -16.01 6.10 -17.18
C SER A 250 -16.09 6.61 -15.74
N GLY A 251 -15.03 7.21 -15.24
CA GLY A 251 -14.99 7.72 -13.87
C GLY A 251 -13.82 8.63 -13.59
N LYS A 252 -13.86 9.23 -12.40
CA LYS A 252 -12.72 9.96 -11.86
C LYS A 252 -11.77 8.98 -11.18
N ALA A 253 -10.51 9.34 -11.04
CA ALA A 253 -9.57 8.51 -10.30
C ALA A 253 -8.52 9.36 -9.60
N THR A 254 -7.90 8.76 -8.59
CA THR A 254 -6.83 9.36 -7.80
C THR A 254 -5.63 8.43 -7.81
N ALA A 255 -4.43 8.98 -7.96
CA ALA A 255 -3.19 8.24 -7.87
C ALA A 255 -2.14 9.00 -7.06
N ALA A 256 -1.22 8.25 -6.47
CA ALA A 256 -0.04 8.80 -5.83
C ALA A 256 1.17 7.90 -6.08
N ASP A 257 2.34 8.51 -6.16
CA ASP A 257 3.59 7.81 -6.48
C ASP A 257 4.22 7.16 -5.23
N ILE A 258 5.03 6.13 -5.46
CA ILE A 258 5.83 5.43 -4.46
C ILE A 258 7.32 5.67 -4.82
N CYS A 259 7.88 6.74 -4.29
CA CYS A 259 9.23 7.22 -4.60
C CYS A 259 10.24 6.91 -3.49
N ASN A 260 10.99 5.82 -3.65
CA ASN A 260 12.05 5.43 -2.72
C ASN A 260 13.34 6.27 -2.88
N ASN A 261 13.54 6.91 -4.03
CA ASN A 261 14.68 7.78 -4.30
C ASN A 261 14.39 8.79 -5.43
N SER A 262 15.33 9.70 -5.68
CA SER A 262 15.20 10.77 -6.67
C SER A 262 15.10 10.31 -8.14
N ALA A 263 15.44 9.05 -8.44
CA ALA A 263 15.30 8.49 -9.78
C ALA A 263 13.83 8.18 -10.14
N PHE A 264 12.92 8.23 -9.17
CA PHE A 264 11.49 8.02 -9.38
C PHE A 264 10.70 9.33 -9.45
N PHE A 265 9.63 9.35 -10.24
CA PHE A 265 8.56 10.34 -10.09
C PHE A 265 8.02 10.28 -8.66
N CYS A 266 7.68 11.45 -8.13
CA CYS A 266 7.34 11.62 -6.73
C CYS A 266 6.29 12.72 -6.59
N GLY A 267 5.07 12.39 -7.01
CA GLY A 267 3.93 13.28 -6.98
C GLY A 267 2.65 12.56 -6.56
N GLN A 268 1.57 13.31 -6.59
CA GLN A 268 0.21 12.80 -6.48
C GLN A 268 -0.70 13.61 -7.39
N THR A 269 -1.79 12.98 -7.81
CA THR A 269 -2.89 13.70 -8.42
C THR A 269 -3.76 14.30 -7.32
N ALA A 270 -4.46 15.40 -7.64
CA ALA A 270 -5.58 15.82 -6.82
C ALA A 270 -6.62 14.70 -6.74
N ALA A 271 -7.48 14.73 -5.71
CA ALA A 271 -8.61 13.81 -5.61
C ALA A 271 -9.48 13.94 -6.87
N GLY A 272 -9.66 12.83 -7.61
CA GLY A 272 -10.37 12.83 -8.89
C GLY A 272 -9.67 13.60 -10.02
N GLY A 273 -8.37 13.87 -9.91
CA GLY A 273 -7.59 14.58 -10.93
C GLY A 273 -7.36 13.79 -12.23
N LEU A 274 -7.65 12.49 -12.21
CA LEU A 274 -7.64 11.65 -13.41
C LEU A 274 -9.07 11.42 -13.90
N ASN A 275 -9.24 11.38 -15.22
CA ASN A 275 -10.43 10.86 -15.87
C ASN A 275 -10.04 9.58 -16.59
N ILE A 276 -10.67 8.48 -16.23
CA ILE A 276 -10.47 7.18 -16.87
C ILE A 276 -11.74 6.87 -17.64
N LYS A 277 -11.58 6.54 -18.93
CA LYS A 277 -12.67 6.07 -19.78
C LYS A 277 -12.23 4.78 -20.46
N GLN A 278 -13.03 3.74 -20.35
CA GLN A 278 -12.88 2.52 -21.10
C GLN A 278 -13.01 2.86 -22.59
N ASP A 279 -12.01 2.48 -23.37
CA ASP A 279 -12.02 2.60 -24.81
C ASP A 279 -12.81 1.39 -25.35
N PRO A 280 -14.02 1.58 -25.89
CA PRO A 280 -14.84 0.47 -26.34
C PRO A 280 -14.21 -0.16 -27.58
N THR A 281 -13.43 -1.23 -27.36
CA THR A 281 -13.01 -2.11 -28.45
C THR A 281 -14.19 -2.99 -28.85
N ALA A 282 -14.46 -3.08 -30.16
CA ALA A 282 -15.42 -4.03 -30.69
C ALA A 282 -15.01 -5.46 -30.30
N CYS A 283 -16.02 -6.31 -30.07
CA CYS A 283 -15.81 -7.74 -29.96
C CYS A 283 -15.12 -8.25 -31.23
N ASP A 284 -14.11 -9.08 -31.04
CA ASP A 284 -13.52 -9.84 -32.13
C ASP A 284 -14.48 -10.96 -32.59
N ALA A 285 -14.11 -11.65 -33.66
CA ALA A 285 -14.90 -12.73 -34.25
C ALA A 285 -15.16 -13.92 -33.28
N ASN A 286 -14.43 -13.99 -32.16
CA ASN A 286 -14.58 -15.03 -31.14
C ASN A 286 -15.40 -14.54 -29.93
N ASN A 287 -16.13 -13.44 -30.06
CA ASN A 287 -16.89 -12.82 -28.97
C ASN A 287 -15.99 -12.35 -27.80
N LYS A 288 -14.73 -11.96 -28.08
CA LYS A 288 -13.81 -11.46 -27.06
C LYS A 288 -13.43 -10.02 -27.30
N PHE A 289 -13.15 -9.28 -26.23
CA PHE A 289 -12.57 -7.94 -26.32
C PHE A 289 -11.43 -7.78 -25.30
N LYS A 290 -10.58 -6.77 -25.51
CA LYS A 290 -9.53 -6.40 -24.56
C LYS A 290 -9.98 -5.17 -23.79
N MET A 291 -9.75 -5.17 -22.49
CA MET A 291 -10.06 -4.02 -21.64
C MET A 291 -9.02 -2.93 -21.86
N ASN A 292 -9.39 -1.92 -22.65
CA ASN A 292 -8.55 -0.77 -22.94
C ASN A 292 -9.09 0.46 -22.21
N TYR A 293 -8.21 1.35 -21.76
CA TYR A 293 -8.59 2.59 -21.09
C TYR A 293 -7.81 3.78 -21.66
N VAL A 294 -8.50 4.90 -21.78
CA VAL A 294 -7.91 6.21 -22.03
C VAL A 294 -7.92 6.99 -20.72
N VAL A 295 -6.77 7.52 -20.32
CA VAL A 295 -6.58 8.27 -19.08
C VAL A 295 -6.15 9.69 -19.40
N THR A 296 -6.95 10.65 -18.94
CA THR A 296 -6.76 12.09 -19.16
C THR A 296 -6.78 12.86 -17.83
N GLY A 297 -6.55 14.18 -17.89
CA GLY A 297 -6.45 15.06 -16.72
C GLY A 297 -4.98 15.33 -16.39
N ASN A 298 -4.55 14.99 -15.17
CA ASN A 298 -3.14 15.09 -14.80
C ASN A 298 -2.22 14.17 -15.62
N TRP A 299 -2.76 13.05 -16.14
CA TRP A 299 -2.04 12.12 -17.02
C TRP A 299 -2.60 12.18 -18.44
N LYS A 300 -1.82 11.67 -19.40
CA LYS A 300 -2.20 11.52 -20.81
C LYS A 300 -1.73 10.15 -21.30
N GLU A 301 -2.40 9.11 -20.84
CA GLU A 301 -2.00 7.73 -21.08
C GLU A 301 -3.11 6.95 -21.80
N ARG A 302 -2.70 5.90 -22.50
CA ARG A 302 -3.58 4.80 -22.91
C ARG A 302 -3.09 3.52 -22.27
N TRP A 303 -4.01 2.74 -21.70
CA TRP A 303 -3.75 1.43 -21.13
C TRP A 303 -4.34 0.37 -22.03
N ASN A 304 -3.50 -0.53 -22.53
CA ASN A 304 -3.91 -1.57 -23.45
C ASN A 304 -3.92 -2.91 -22.73
N GLY A 305 -5.12 -3.44 -22.46
CA GLY A 305 -5.28 -4.72 -21.78
C GLY A 305 -4.63 -5.86 -22.56
N THR A 306 -3.94 -6.76 -21.87
CA THR A 306 -3.37 -7.96 -22.51
C THR A 306 -4.34 -9.12 -22.56
N ASP A 307 -5.26 -9.16 -21.59
CA ASP A 307 -6.18 -10.28 -21.39
C ASP A 307 -7.45 -10.06 -22.22
N SER A 308 -7.87 -11.11 -22.93
CA SER A 308 -9.14 -11.12 -23.66
C SER A 308 -10.25 -11.57 -22.71
N VAL A 309 -11.29 -10.76 -22.59
CA VAL A 309 -12.50 -11.05 -21.82
C VAL A 309 -13.66 -11.35 -22.77
N GLU A 310 -14.56 -12.23 -22.36
CA GLU A 310 -15.81 -12.47 -23.11
C GLU A 310 -16.61 -11.17 -23.19
N CYS A 311 -17.17 -10.90 -24.36
CA CYS A 311 -18.05 -9.76 -24.53
C CYS A 311 -19.28 -9.90 -23.64
N PRO A 312 -19.77 -8.79 -23.06
CA PRO A 312 -21.02 -8.82 -22.33
C PRO A 312 -22.07 -9.36 -23.30
N SER A 313 -22.74 -10.45 -22.93
CA SER A 313 -23.95 -10.83 -23.62
C SER A 313 -24.87 -9.62 -23.55
N VAL A 314 -25.25 -9.08 -24.71
CA VAL A 314 -26.28 -8.05 -24.75
C VAL A 314 -27.49 -8.67 -24.08
N ILE A 315 -27.80 -8.25 -22.85
CA ILE A 315 -29.05 -8.58 -22.20
C ILE A 315 -30.10 -7.93 -23.11
N ARG A 316 -30.71 -8.74 -23.98
CA ARG A 316 -31.78 -8.32 -24.87
C ARG A 316 -33.03 -8.02 -24.06
#